data_AF-A0A967JMR5-F1
#
_entry.id   AF-A0A967JMR5-F1
#
_cell.length_a   1.000
_cell.length_b   1.000
_cell.length_c   1.000
_cell.angle_alpha   90.00
_cell.angle_beta   90.00
_cell.angle_gamma   90.00
#
_symmetry.space_group_name_H-M   'P 1'
#
loop_
_entity.id
_entity.type
_entity.pdbx_description
1 polymer ?
#
loop_
_entity_poly.entity_id
_entity_poly.type
_entity_poly.pdbx_seq_one_letter_code
_entity_poly.pdbx_strand_id
1 'polypeptide(L)'
;MRETAIASGAVDEGGTPLVYDLPDGGADEGAFADAVVGAIETVLARVPLDVDTALRDDPADAVDATAFIAAREPACFEAMTDDCWIAPTGIAQEDAVGSLEADRFVDVLPGTQVIFRITFANDSVAQERRAQVFVAFVDVRGDGGPVLDTREVYIVVPAQRGAPLI
;
A
#
# COMPACT_ATOMS: atom_id res chain seq x y z
N MET A 1 -35.91 -3.23 4.98
CA MET A 1 -34.61 -2.53 5.05
C MET A 1 -33.54 -3.48 5.56
N ARG A 2 -33.55 -3.92 6.84
CA ARG A 2 -32.53 -4.86 7.38
C ARG A 2 -32.39 -6.17 6.58
N GLU A 3 -33.50 -6.84 6.27
CA GLU A 3 -33.50 -8.08 5.49
C GLU A 3 -32.99 -7.88 4.05
N THR A 4 -33.28 -6.72 3.45
CA THR A 4 -32.74 -6.33 2.14
C THR A 4 -31.24 -6.08 2.19
N ALA A 5 -30.75 -5.43 3.26
CA ALA A 5 -29.34 -5.15 3.45
C ALA A 5 -28.51 -6.44 3.65
N ILE A 6 -29.07 -7.44 4.35
CA ILE A 6 -28.46 -8.78 4.43
C ILE A 6 -28.40 -9.43 3.04
N ALA A 7 -29.51 -9.40 2.30
CA ALA A 7 -29.59 -9.99 0.97
C ALA A 7 -28.68 -9.32 -0.07
N SER A 8 -28.37 -8.02 0.10
CA SER A 8 -27.49 -7.26 -0.78
C SER A 8 -26.04 -7.15 -0.27
N GLY A 9 -25.68 -7.79 0.85
CA GLY A 9 -24.33 -7.76 1.42
C GLY A 9 -23.94 -6.46 2.15
N ALA A 10 -24.90 -5.57 2.42
CA ALA A 10 -24.69 -4.33 3.16
C ALA A 10 -24.73 -4.58 4.69
N VAL A 11 -23.76 -5.35 5.22
CA VAL A 11 -23.69 -5.80 6.63
C VAL A 11 -22.29 -5.64 7.19
N ASP A 12 -22.01 -5.07 8.38
CA ASP A 12 -20.68 -4.85 9.00
C ASP A 12 -19.81 -6.12 9.20
N GLU A 13 -18.60 -5.99 9.79
CA GLU A 13 -17.66 -7.12 10.02
C GLU A 13 -18.28 -8.25 10.87
N GLY A 14 -19.26 -7.93 11.71
CA GLY A 14 -20.03 -8.90 12.52
C GLY A 14 -21.28 -9.44 11.82
N GLY A 15 -21.53 -9.06 10.56
CA GLY A 15 -22.75 -9.42 9.83
C GLY A 15 -23.98 -8.58 10.23
N THR A 16 -23.79 -7.47 10.95
CA THR A 16 -24.88 -6.57 11.33
C THR A 16 -25.28 -5.70 10.15
N PRO A 17 -26.57 -5.67 9.75
CA PRO A 17 -27.01 -4.83 8.64
C PRO A 17 -26.66 -3.35 8.82
N LEU A 18 -26.09 -2.73 7.79
CA LEU A 18 -25.81 -1.29 7.68
C LEU A 18 -27.12 -0.51 7.48
N VAL A 19 -28.01 -0.62 8.47
CA VAL A 19 -29.29 0.06 8.52
C VAL A 19 -29.32 0.87 9.80
N TYR A 20 -29.09 2.16 9.64
CA TYR A 20 -29.07 3.13 10.72
C TYR A 20 -30.49 3.67 10.91
N ASP A 21 -31.13 3.27 12.01
CA ASP A 21 -32.39 3.87 12.44
C ASP A 21 -32.03 5.09 13.32
N LEU A 22 -32.49 6.26 12.92
CA LEU A 22 -32.28 7.47 13.68
C LEU A 22 -33.22 7.50 14.90
N PRO A 23 -32.72 7.72 16.12
CA PRO A 23 -33.59 7.96 17.26
C PRO A 23 -34.47 9.19 16.99
N ASP A 24 -35.75 9.08 17.39
CA ASP A 24 -36.78 10.12 17.26
C ASP A 24 -37.01 10.66 15.82
N GLY A 25 -36.69 9.86 14.79
CA GLY A 25 -36.89 10.25 13.40
C GLY A 25 -35.90 11.30 12.89
N GLY A 26 -34.74 11.46 13.55
CA GLY A 26 -33.69 12.39 13.13
C GLY A 26 -33.82 13.81 13.70
N ALA A 27 -34.48 13.97 14.85
CA ALA A 27 -34.65 15.28 15.49
C ALA A 27 -33.36 15.82 16.16
N ASP A 28 -32.38 14.95 16.43
CA ASP A 28 -31.08 15.33 16.97
C ASP A 28 -30.01 15.31 15.88
N GLU A 29 -29.51 16.49 15.53
CA GLU A 29 -28.51 16.72 14.48
C GLU A 29 -27.16 16.06 14.81
N GLY A 30 -26.81 15.95 16.10
CA GLY A 30 -25.59 15.28 16.57
C GLY A 30 -25.65 13.78 16.34
N ALA A 31 -26.73 13.12 16.80
CA ALA A 31 -26.95 11.69 16.57
C ALA A 31 -27.08 11.32 15.08
N PHE A 32 -27.63 12.23 14.25
CA PHE A 32 -27.66 12.07 12.79
C PHE A 32 -26.27 12.13 12.18
N ALA A 33 -25.47 13.14 12.55
CA ALA A 33 -24.11 13.28 12.05
C ALA A 33 -23.23 12.07 12.43
N ASP A 34 -23.31 11.61 13.69
CA ASP A 34 -22.56 10.45 14.16
C ASP A 34 -22.97 9.15 13.43
N ALA A 35 -24.27 8.96 13.18
CA ALA A 35 -24.76 7.80 12.41
C ALA A 35 -24.29 7.81 10.95
N VAL A 36 -24.27 8.99 10.30
CA VAL A 36 -23.78 9.14 8.93
C VAL A 36 -22.27 8.95 8.86
N VAL A 37 -21.51 9.53 9.78
CA VAL A 37 -20.06 9.35 9.87
C VAL A 37 -19.72 7.88 10.09
N GLY A 38 -20.37 7.21 11.05
CA GLY A 38 -20.16 5.77 11.28
C GLY A 38 -20.55 4.90 10.08
N ALA A 39 -21.59 5.27 9.33
CA ALA A 39 -21.95 4.60 8.08
C ALA A 39 -20.89 4.77 7.00
N ILE A 40 -20.36 5.98 6.83
CA ILE A 40 -19.30 6.28 5.87
C ILE A 40 -18.01 5.55 6.26
N GLU A 41 -17.61 5.58 7.54
CA GLU A 41 -16.44 4.86 8.04
C GLU A 41 -16.57 3.34 7.80
N THR A 42 -17.76 2.78 8.01
CA THR A 42 -18.00 1.35 7.76
C THR A 42 -17.94 1.01 6.28
N VAL A 43 -18.44 1.89 5.39
CA VAL A 43 -18.36 1.69 3.94
C VAL A 43 -16.93 1.87 3.43
N LEU A 44 -16.19 2.85 3.97
CA LEU A 44 -14.80 3.09 3.59
C LEU A 44 -13.85 1.99 4.07
N ALA A 45 -14.17 1.30 5.16
CA ALA A 45 -13.42 0.11 5.62
C ALA A 45 -13.53 -1.11 4.69
N ARG A 46 -14.31 -1.02 3.59
CA ARG A 46 -14.75 -2.18 2.80
C ARG A 46 -14.55 -2.08 1.31
N VAL A 47 -13.91 -1.04 0.83
CA VAL A 47 -13.51 -1.02 -0.57
C VAL A 47 -12.11 -1.63 -0.61
N PRO A 48 -11.97 -2.94 -0.88
CA PRO A 48 -10.66 -3.52 -1.10
C PRO A 48 -10.01 -2.85 -2.31
N LEU A 49 -8.70 -2.71 -2.26
CA LEU A 49 -7.89 -2.07 -3.30
C LEU A 49 -6.77 -3.02 -3.71
N ASP A 50 -6.43 -3.04 -4.99
CA ASP A 50 -5.20 -3.68 -5.43
C ASP A 50 -4.02 -2.78 -5.07
N VAL A 51 -3.04 -3.30 -4.33
CA VAL A 51 -1.88 -2.54 -3.89
C VAL A 51 -0.65 -2.96 -4.65
N ASP A 52 -0.09 -2.02 -5.44
CA ASP A 52 1.14 -2.21 -6.19
C ASP A 52 2.19 -1.12 -5.85
N THR A 53 3.32 -1.16 -6.55
CA THR A 53 4.33 -0.09 -6.48
C THR A 53 4.61 0.52 -7.85
N ALA A 54 4.94 1.81 -7.87
CA ALA A 54 5.52 2.53 -9.01
C ALA A 54 6.88 3.12 -8.62
N LEU A 55 7.75 3.27 -9.62
CA LEU A 55 9.04 3.92 -9.45
C LEU A 55 8.97 5.33 -10.00
N ARG A 56 9.62 6.26 -9.30
CA ARG A 56 9.77 7.63 -9.73
C ARG A 56 11.18 8.11 -9.40
N ASP A 57 11.79 8.76 -10.38
CA ASP A 57 13.15 9.29 -10.27
C ASP A 57 13.19 10.64 -9.55
N ASP A 58 14.35 11.02 -9.01
CA ASP A 58 14.60 12.38 -8.55
C ASP A 58 15.12 13.25 -9.73
N PRO A 59 14.36 14.25 -10.20
CA PRO A 59 14.79 15.08 -11.31
C PRO A 59 15.98 16.00 -10.98
N ALA A 60 16.46 16.01 -9.74
CA ALA A 60 17.60 16.83 -9.32
C ALA A 60 18.95 16.34 -9.87
N ASP A 61 19.04 15.08 -10.32
CA ASP A 61 20.26 14.52 -10.87
C ASP A 61 20.11 14.06 -12.34
N ALA A 62 21.21 13.63 -12.96
CA ALA A 62 21.26 13.28 -14.38
C ALA A 62 21.13 11.77 -14.64
N VAL A 63 21.03 10.97 -13.59
CA VAL A 63 21.00 9.51 -13.60
C VAL A 63 19.62 9.06 -13.17
N ASP A 64 18.94 8.28 -14.03
CA ASP A 64 17.69 7.66 -13.62
C ASP A 64 17.96 6.63 -12.49
N ALA A 65 17.70 7.04 -11.25
CA ALA A 65 17.97 6.26 -10.06
C ALA A 65 17.03 5.04 -9.96
N THR A 66 15.92 5.02 -10.71
CA THR A 66 15.03 3.86 -10.77
C THR A 66 15.70 2.65 -11.42
N ALA A 67 16.74 2.88 -12.24
CA ALA A 67 17.51 1.82 -12.90
C ALA A 67 18.28 0.93 -11.90
N PHE A 68 18.46 1.36 -10.65
CA PHE A 68 19.06 0.53 -9.60
C PHE A 68 18.09 -0.47 -8.98
N ILE A 69 16.78 -0.38 -9.26
CA ILE A 69 15.74 -1.22 -8.68
C ILE A 69 15.38 -2.33 -9.67
N ALA A 70 15.86 -3.55 -9.39
CA ALA A 70 15.75 -4.69 -10.28
C ALA A 70 14.42 -5.44 -10.16
N ALA A 71 13.86 -5.54 -8.94
CA ALA A 71 12.58 -6.22 -8.71
C ALA A 71 11.81 -5.60 -7.53
N ARG A 72 10.49 -5.72 -7.58
CA ARG A 72 9.52 -5.22 -6.59
C ARG A 72 8.39 -6.22 -6.50
N GLU A 73 8.33 -6.96 -5.40
CA GLU A 73 7.45 -8.12 -5.29
C GLU A 73 6.93 -8.22 -3.85
N PRO A 74 5.72 -8.76 -3.62
CA PRO A 74 5.29 -9.16 -2.28
C PRO A 74 6.34 -10.04 -1.59
N ALA A 75 6.67 -9.73 -0.34
CA ALA A 75 7.75 -10.43 0.36
C ALA A 75 7.46 -11.92 0.63
N CYS A 76 6.22 -12.37 0.47
CA CYS A 76 5.80 -13.76 0.66
C CYS A 76 6.37 -14.75 -0.37
N PHE A 77 6.81 -14.30 -1.55
CA PHE A 77 7.26 -15.22 -2.61
C PHE A 77 8.62 -15.89 -2.31
N GLU A 78 9.42 -15.35 -1.40
CA GLU A 78 10.70 -15.93 -0.98
C GLU A 78 10.75 -16.17 0.54
N ALA A 79 10.08 -17.24 0.98
CA ALA A 79 10.39 -18.14 2.10
C ALA A 79 11.01 -17.63 3.45
N MET A 80 10.92 -16.35 3.84
CA MET A 80 11.48 -15.89 5.12
C MET A 80 10.52 -15.23 6.11
N THR A 81 9.26 -14.99 5.76
CA THR A 81 8.21 -14.66 6.73
C THR A 81 6.92 -15.35 6.33
N ASP A 82 6.27 -16.04 7.28
CA ASP A 82 4.93 -16.61 7.06
C ASP A 82 3.88 -15.51 6.85
N ASP A 83 4.20 -14.26 7.22
CA ASP A 83 3.36 -13.08 7.04
C ASP A 83 4.12 -11.98 6.27
N CYS A 84 3.69 -11.63 5.06
CA CYS A 84 4.11 -10.41 4.35
C CYS A 84 3.05 -9.30 4.38
N TRP A 85 2.06 -9.45 5.25
CA TRP A 85 1.12 -8.40 5.62
C TRP A 85 0.72 -8.53 7.08
N ILE A 86 0.13 -7.47 7.64
CA ILE A 86 -0.44 -7.44 8.99
C ILE A 86 -1.87 -6.92 8.86
N ALA A 87 -2.83 -7.76 9.24
CA ALA A 87 -4.24 -7.38 9.25
C ALA A 87 -4.53 -6.28 10.27
N PRO A 88 -5.51 -5.39 9.97
CA PRO A 88 -5.99 -4.41 10.93
C PRO A 88 -6.71 -5.09 12.10
N THR A 89 -6.87 -4.36 13.20
CA THR A 89 -7.59 -4.88 14.38
C THR A 89 -9.04 -5.19 14.02
N GLY A 90 -9.52 -6.38 14.35
CA GLY A 90 -10.89 -6.83 14.07
C GLY A 90 -11.03 -7.70 12.82
N ILE A 91 -10.02 -7.70 11.95
CA ILE A 91 -9.97 -8.50 10.73
C ILE A 91 -9.06 -9.72 10.94
N ALA A 92 -9.47 -10.89 10.44
CA ALA A 92 -8.63 -12.08 10.45
C ALA A 92 -7.47 -11.94 9.44
N GLN A 93 -6.31 -12.53 9.74
CA GLN A 93 -5.11 -12.40 8.93
C GLN A 93 -5.35 -12.84 7.47
N GLU A 94 -6.09 -13.93 7.28
CA GLU A 94 -6.45 -14.51 5.99
C GLU A 94 -7.47 -13.69 5.19
N ASP A 95 -8.24 -12.81 5.84
CA ASP A 95 -9.28 -12.00 5.20
C ASP A 95 -8.76 -10.62 4.77
N ALA A 96 -7.61 -10.19 5.28
CA ALA A 96 -7.05 -8.86 5.04
C ALA A 96 -6.53 -8.65 3.60
N VAL A 97 -6.18 -9.74 2.92
CA VAL A 97 -5.65 -9.76 1.55
C VAL A 97 -6.32 -10.91 0.79
N GLY A 98 -6.99 -10.62 -0.32
CA GLY A 98 -7.69 -11.64 -1.09
C GLY A 98 -6.76 -12.60 -1.83
N SER A 99 -5.71 -12.09 -2.49
CA SER A 99 -4.68 -12.92 -3.11
C SER A 99 -3.35 -12.19 -3.35
N LEU A 100 -2.33 -12.94 -3.78
CA LEU A 100 -1.02 -12.40 -4.15
C LEU A 100 -0.76 -12.65 -5.64
N GLU A 101 -0.27 -11.62 -6.31
CA GLU A 101 0.27 -11.69 -7.67
C GLU A 101 1.74 -11.29 -7.67
N ALA A 102 2.46 -11.53 -8.77
CA ALA A 102 3.92 -11.37 -8.82
C ALA A 102 4.41 -9.97 -8.39
N ASP A 103 3.64 -8.91 -8.66
CA ASP A 103 4.03 -7.52 -8.42
C ASP A 103 3.09 -6.74 -7.48
N ARG A 104 2.06 -7.39 -6.91
CA ARG A 104 0.99 -6.70 -6.16
C ARG A 104 0.29 -7.60 -5.14
N PHE A 105 -0.40 -6.94 -4.21
CA PHE A 105 -1.41 -7.54 -3.35
C PHE A 105 -2.79 -7.24 -3.95
N VAL A 106 -3.67 -8.24 -4.01
CA VAL A 106 -5.01 -8.12 -4.60
C VAL A 106 -6.05 -8.08 -3.49
N ASP A 107 -7.07 -7.23 -3.68
CA ASP A 107 -8.17 -7.05 -2.75
C ASP A 107 -7.73 -6.75 -1.29
N VAL A 108 -6.83 -5.78 -1.11
CA VAL A 108 -6.32 -5.41 0.21
C VAL A 108 -7.33 -4.57 0.97
N LEU A 109 -7.74 -5.02 2.15
CA LEU A 109 -8.63 -4.24 3.00
C LEU A 109 -7.92 -3.00 3.58
N PRO A 110 -8.57 -1.84 3.62
CA PRO A 110 -8.02 -0.63 4.22
C PRO A 110 -7.52 -0.85 5.66
N GLY A 111 -6.35 -0.29 5.99
CA GLY A 111 -5.70 -0.48 7.28
C GLY A 111 -4.76 -1.70 7.34
N THR A 112 -4.76 -2.56 6.32
CA THR A 112 -3.79 -3.64 6.18
C THR A 112 -2.41 -3.07 5.86
N GLN A 113 -1.40 -3.48 6.63
CA GLN A 113 -0.01 -3.16 6.32
C GLN A 113 0.57 -4.25 5.42
N VAL A 114 1.08 -3.88 4.24
CA VAL A 114 1.71 -4.82 3.29
C VAL A 114 3.23 -4.62 3.24
N ILE A 115 3.96 -5.69 2.95
CA ILE A 115 5.42 -5.70 2.89
C ILE A 115 5.88 -6.10 1.49
N PHE A 116 6.49 -5.15 0.79
CA PHE A 116 7.19 -5.40 -0.46
C PHE A 116 8.67 -5.67 -0.22
N ARG A 117 9.21 -6.62 -0.96
CA ARG A 117 10.64 -6.82 -1.14
C ARG A 117 11.10 -6.02 -2.35
N ILE A 118 12.16 -5.24 -2.15
CA ILE A 118 12.81 -4.46 -3.20
C ILE A 118 14.23 -5.01 -3.41
N THR A 119 14.52 -5.47 -4.62
CA THR A 119 15.85 -5.99 -5.00
C THR A 119 16.59 -4.92 -5.77
N PHE A 120 17.85 -4.69 -5.40
CA PHE A 120 18.72 -3.69 -6.01
C PHE A 120 19.84 -4.34 -6.82
N ALA A 121 20.17 -3.75 -7.96
CA ALA A 121 21.32 -4.11 -8.79
C ALA A 121 21.95 -2.84 -9.36
N ASN A 122 23.25 -2.84 -9.62
CA ASN A 122 23.93 -1.74 -10.29
C ASN A 122 24.69 -2.25 -11.51
N ASP A 123 24.00 -2.25 -12.65
CA ASP A 123 24.57 -2.61 -13.95
C ASP A 123 24.84 -1.37 -14.83
N SER A 124 24.43 -0.18 -14.36
CA SER A 124 24.32 1.04 -15.19
C SER A 124 25.34 2.13 -14.82
N VAL A 125 25.72 2.25 -13.55
CA VAL A 125 26.57 3.35 -13.07
C VAL A 125 27.93 2.82 -12.64
N ALA A 126 28.98 3.26 -13.35
CA ALA A 126 30.35 2.94 -13.00
C ALA A 126 30.77 3.61 -11.68
N GLN A 127 31.64 2.94 -10.92
CA GLN A 127 32.19 3.51 -9.69
C GLN A 127 33.19 4.63 -10.01
N GLU A 128 33.05 5.75 -9.31
CA GLU A 128 33.99 6.87 -9.39
C GLU A 128 34.99 6.92 -8.21
N ARG A 129 35.91 7.89 -8.23
CA ARG A 129 36.84 8.13 -7.10
C ARG A 129 36.18 8.78 -5.89
N ARG A 130 34.95 9.27 -6.03
CA ARG A 130 34.11 9.79 -4.96
C ARG A 130 32.85 8.92 -4.86
N ALA A 131 32.31 8.80 -3.65
CA ALA A 131 31.04 8.13 -3.48
C ALA A 131 29.95 8.95 -4.17
N GLN A 132 29.05 8.27 -4.85
CA GLN A 132 27.89 8.87 -5.51
C GLN A 132 26.64 8.44 -4.73
N VAL A 133 25.70 9.36 -4.58
CA VAL A 133 24.42 9.12 -3.92
C VAL A 133 23.33 9.51 -4.89
N PHE A 134 22.40 8.59 -5.14
CA PHE A 134 21.24 8.78 -5.98
C PHE A 134 19.98 8.58 -5.14
N VAL A 135 18.90 9.26 -5.50
CA VAL A 135 17.62 9.17 -4.79
C VAL A 135 16.56 8.67 -5.76
N ALA A 136 15.88 7.59 -5.39
CA ALA A 136 14.69 7.12 -6.09
C ALA A 136 13.50 7.09 -5.13
N PHE A 137 12.30 7.15 -5.67
CA PHE A 137 11.06 7.03 -4.91
C PHE A 137 10.33 5.75 -5.30
N VAL A 138 9.85 5.04 -4.29
CA VAL A 138 8.91 3.93 -4.44
C VAL A 138 7.55 4.42 -3.97
N ASP A 139 6.65 4.68 -4.91
CA ASP A 139 5.28 5.10 -4.64
C ASP A 139 4.41 3.84 -4.53
N VAL A 140 3.77 3.62 -3.39
CA VAL A 140 2.77 2.57 -3.18
C VAL A 140 1.44 3.09 -3.69
N ARG A 141 0.73 2.33 -4.54
CA ARG A 141 -0.51 2.79 -5.17
C ARG A 141 -1.67 1.83 -4.92
N GLY A 142 -2.88 2.38 -4.88
CA GLY A 142 -4.13 1.63 -4.91
C GLY A 142 -4.70 1.61 -6.33
N ASP A 143 -5.15 0.46 -6.82
CA ASP A 143 -5.75 0.25 -8.14
C ASP A 143 -4.95 0.85 -9.31
N GLY A 144 -3.62 0.94 -9.15
CA GLY A 144 -2.70 1.59 -10.10
C GLY A 144 -2.90 3.12 -10.27
N GLY A 145 -3.78 3.75 -9.49
CA GLY A 145 -4.15 5.16 -9.61
C GLY A 145 -3.53 6.04 -8.51
N PRO A 146 -4.24 6.25 -7.38
CA PRO A 146 -3.78 7.09 -6.28
C PRO A 146 -2.51 6.54 -5.60
N VAL A 147 -1.61 7.43 -5.23
CA VAL A 147 -0.48 7.14 -4.34
C VAL A 147 -0.98 7.09 -2.89
N LEU A 148 -0.78 5.97 -2.23
CA LEU A 148 -1.15 5.70 -0.85
C LEU A 148 -0.02 6.02 0.13
N ASP A 149 1.23 5.77 -0.29
CA ASP A 149 2.45 6.03 0.48
C ASP A 149 3.63 6.26 -0.47
N THR A 150 4.66 6.96 -0.01
CA THR A 150 5.90 7.18 -0.76
C THR A 150 7.09 6.88 0.12
N ARG A 151 8.02 6.07 -0.39
CA ARG A 151 9.29 5.77 0.27
C ARG A 151 10.46 6.31 -0.53
N GLU A 152 11.28 7.11 0.13
CA GLU A 152 12.57 7.55 -0.40
C GLU A 152 13.62 6.46 -0.24
N VAL A 153 14.36 6.20 -1.31
CA VAL A 153 15.41 5.19 -1.37
C VAL A 153 16.71 5.87 -1.74
N TYR A 154 17.67 5.81 -0.82
CA TYR A 154 19.01 6.37 -1.01
C TYR A 154 19.96 5.27 -1.49
N ILE A 155 20.42 5.39 -2.73
CA ILE A 155 21.34 4.44 -3.35
C ILE A 155 22.75 5.01 -3.26
N VAL A 156 23.65 4.28 -2.57
CA VAL A 156 25.04 4.68 -2.42
C VAL A 156 25.91 3.80 -3.31
N VAL A 157 26.54 4.40 -4.32
CA VAL A 157 27.60 3.77 -5.11
C VAL A 157 28.95 4.12 -4.46
N PRO A 158 29.65 3.14 -3.87
CA PRO A 158 30.90 3.41 -3.16
C PRO A 158 32.02 3.89 -4.10
N ALA A 159 32.94 4.69 -3.56
CA ALA A 159 34.13 5.10 -4.28
C ALA A 159 35.09 3.92 -4.53
N GLN A 160 35.71 3.89 -5.71
CA GLN A 160 36.75 2.93 -6.05
C GLN A 160 38.11 3.62 -6.19
N ARG A 161 39.12 3.10 -5.48
CA ARG A 161 40.51 3.53 -5.68
C ARG A 161 41.00 3.05 -7.05
N GLY A 162 41.41 3.99 -7.90
CA GLY A 162 41.92 3.70 -9.25
C GLY A 162 40.95 4.00 -10.39
N ALA A 163 39.73 4.48 -10.10
CA ALA A 163 38.81 4.92 -11.14
C ALA A 163 39.36 6.16 -11.91
N PRO A 164 39.01 6.34 -13.19
CA PRO A 164 39.57 7.40 -14.04
C PRO A 164 39.42 8.83 -13.48
N LEU A 165 40.29 9.73 -13.95
CA LEU A 165 40.11 11.17 -13.81
C LEU A 165 39.20 11.65 -14.94
N ILE A 166 37.93 11.90 -14.61
CA ILE A 166 37.05 12.79 -15.38
C ILE A 166 37.09 14.18 -14.75
#